data_AF-A0A1E3SAX9-F1
#
_entry.id   AF-A0A1E3SAX9-F1
#
_cell.length_a   1.000
_cell.length_b   1.000
_cell.length_c   1.000
_cell.angle_alpha   90.00
_cell.angle_beta   90.00
_cell.angle_gamma   90.00
#
_symmetry.space_group_name_H-M   'P 1'
#
loop_
_entity.id
_entity.type
_entity.pdbx_description
1 polymer ?
#
loop_
_entity_poly.entity_id
_entity_poly.type
_entity_poly.pdbx_seq_one_letter_code
_entity_poly.pdbx_strand_id
1 'polypeptide(L)'
;MDMTNGLDVRGRAIQDGELAAWLAEHSLGNRFGLAVVGTGTTYGAKAVALAIVAADGEGRYIDVDGLTPDDEAALASWFADPGPPKAIHEAKPAMHALAGRGWTLRGVTSDTALAAHLLQPTKPGAGLNDLLIRHMRCALPASQDNPVQALILRACAVLDLADVLDEELARNGAFALLSRVELPLQRVHADLEITGVAVNRAALVAARGRAHVDELLDAIAADGRIHAASQFDLSSGPIREAFVAGDGFAGLMTARYGEAAVDAVKMAIINLDQSITEAGLTSRLVLLAGNELLFEVANGEPDELESLVREHLGELEVAVGVGPSWAAAALTSL
;
A
#
# COMPACT_ATOMS: atom_id res chain seq x y z
N MET A 1 35.43 14.44 -1.98
CA MET A 1 35.40 13.19 -2.75
C MET A 1 34.17 13.29 -3.62
N ASP A 2 34.34 13.23 -4.93
CA ASP A 2 33.25 13.40 -5.90
C ASP A 2 32.24 12.25 -5.73
N MET A 3 31.07 12.52 -5.15
CA MET A 3 30.03 11.49 -4.89
C MET A 3 29.12 11.24 -6.11
N THR A 4 29.52 11.73 -7.28
CA THR A 4 28.73 11.75 -8.53
C THR A 4 28.95 10.51 -9.42
N ASN A 5 29.91 9.64 -9.11
CA ASN A 5 30.39 8.61 -10.05
C ASN A 5 29.77 7.19 -9.90
N GLY A 6 28.55 7.07 -9.38
CA GLY A 6 27.97 5.73 -9.09
C GLY A 6 26.90 5.24 -10.07
N LEU A 7 26.06 6.13 -10.60
CA LEU A 7 24.81 5.75 -11.26
C LEU A 7 24.85 6.25 -12.71
N ASP A 8 25.10 5.34 -13.65
CA ASP A 8 25.02 5.62 -15.09
C ASP A 8 23.55 5.54 -15.53
N VAL A 9 23.00 6.65 -16.03
CA VAL A 9 21.59 6.69 -16.45
C VAL A 9 21.49 6.26 -17.90
N ARG A 10 20.89 5.10 -18.14
CA ARG A 10 20.55 4.62 -19.48
C ARG A 10 19.04 4.58 -19.63
N GLY A 11 18.52 5.25 -20.64
CA GLY A 11 17.10 5.20 -20.93
C GLY A 11 16.56 6.46 -21.58
N ARG A 12 15.28 6.38 -21.95
CA ARG A 12 14.53 7.44 -22.64
C ARG A 12 13.03 7.30 -22.36
N ALA A 13 12.25 8.27 -22.84
CA ALA A 13 10.81 8.10 -22.93
C ALA A 13 10.45 6.90 -23.82
N ILE A 14 9.39 6.18 -23.47
CA ILE A 14 8.81 5.10 -24.26
C ILE A 14 8.29 5.66 -25.59
N GLN A 15 8.36 4.84 -26.65
CA GLN A 15 7.69 5.12 -27.93
C GLN A 15 6.39 4.31 -28.02
N ASP A 16 5.40 4.83 -28.75
CA ASP A 16 4.10 4.20 -28.94
C ASP A 16 4.25 2.73 -29.43
N GLY A 17 3.59 1.81 -28.74
CA GLY A 17 3.56 0.38 -29.04
C GLY A 17 4.81 -0.39 -28.63
N GLU A 18 5.80 0.25 -27.99
CA GLU A 18 7.04 -0.39 -27.57
C GLU A 18 6.90 -1.15 -26.24
N LEU A 19 5.98 -0.74 -25.36
CA LEU A 19 6.04 -1.10 -23.94
C LEU A 19 5.90 -2.59 -23.69
N ALA A 20 4.94 -3.25 -24.34
CA ALA A 20 4.70 -4.68 -24.15
C ALA A 20 5.93 -5.53 -24.55
N ALA A 21 6.52 -5.22 -25.71
CA ALA A 21 7.71 -5.93 -26.19
C ALA A 21 8.91 -5.68 -25.29
N TRP A 22 9.11 -4.44 -24.85
CA TRP A 22 10.19 -4.08 -23.93
C TRP A 22 10.03 -4.81 -22.58
N LEU A 23 8.83 -4.81 -21.98
CA LEU A 23 8.59 -5.53 -20.73
C LEU A 23 8.82 -7.03 -20.89
N ALA A 24 8.39 -7.63 -22.01
CA ALA A 24 8.59 -9.05 -22.30
C ALA A 24 10.07 -9.43 -22.46
N GLU A 25 10.87 -8.58 -23.11
CA GLU A 25 12.31 -8.79 -23.28
C GLU A 25 13.05 -8.82 -21.92
N HIS A 26 12.64 -7.96 -20.98
CA HIS A 26 13.37 -7.76 -19.72
C HIS A 26 12.79 -8.57 -18.53
N SER A 27 11.67 -9.28 -18.70
CA SER A 27 10.96 -9.97 -17.60
C SER A 27 11.50 -11.36 -17.24
N LEU A 28 12.57 -11.82 -17.89
CA LEU A 28 13.21 -13.12 -17.58
C LEU A 28 14.07 -13.07 -16.31
N GLY A 29 13.42 -13.22 -15.14
CA GLY A 29 14.08 -13.51 -13.86
C GLY A 29 14.72 -12.32 -13.15
N ASN A 30 14.54 -11.11 -13.68
CA ASN A 30 15.17 -9.89 -13.21
C ASN A 30 14.18 -8.99 -12.48
N ARG A 31 14.65 -8.33 -11.42
CA ARG A 31 13.89 -7.30 -10.69
C ARG A 31 13.93 -5.98 -11.46
N PHE A 32 12.82 -5.26 -11.42
CA PHE A 32 12.71 -3.92 -11.98
C PHE A 32 12.75 -2.86 -10.88
N GLY A 33 13.45 -1.75 -11.14
CA GLY A 33 13.33 -0.52 -10.37
C GLY A 33 12.11 0.27 -10.83
N LEU A 34 11.30 0.75 -9.89
CA LEU A 34 10.11 1.55 -10.17
C LEU A 34 10.16 2.87 -9.41
N ALA A 35 9.91 3.96 -10.13
CA ALA A 35 9.65 5.27 -9.54
C ALA A 35 8.34 5.82 -10.11
N VAL A 36 7.41 6.20 -9.23
CA VAL A 36 6.10 6.76 -9.60
C VAL A 36 6.02 8.20 -9.12
N VAL A 37 5.59 9.08 -10.01
CA VAL A 37 5.20 10.46 -9.68
C VAL A 37 3.68 10.49 -9.71
N GLY A 38 3.07 10.94 -8.62
CA GLY A 38 1.62 11.11 -8.52
C GLY A 38 1.24 12.45 -7.92
N THR A 39 -0.03 12.79 -8.05
CA THR A 39 -0.68 13.88 -7.32
C THR A 39 -1.37 13.34 -6.07
N GLY A 40 -1.55 14.16 -5.04
CA GLY A 40 -2.24 13.76 -3.79
C GLY A 40 -1.43 12.79 -2.91
N THR A 41 -2.08 12.25 -1.88
CA THR A 41 -1.42 11.40 -0.86
C THR A 41 -2.18 10.11 -0.54
N THR A 42 -3.51 10.09 -0.59
CA THR A 42 -4.34 8.89 -0.36
C THR A 42 -5.50 8.83 -1.35
N TYR A 43 -6.66 9.40 -1.01
CA TYR A 43 -7.82 9.46 -1.90
C TYR A 43 -7.62 10.49 -3.01
N GLY A 44 -8.07 10.14 -4.22
CA GLY A 44 -7.92 10.97 -5.39
C GLY A 44 -6.48 11.10 -5.89
N ALA A 45 -5.54 10.37 -5.30
CA ALA A 45 -4.17 10.32 -5.79
C ALA A 45 -4.15 9.70 -7.19
N LYS A 46 -3.38 10.28 -8.11
CA LYS A 46 -3.26 9.77 -9.48
C LYS A 46 -1.82 9.83 -9.94
N ALA A 47 -1.32 8.73 -10.49
CA ALA A 47 -0.04 8.71 -11.19
C ALA A 47 -0.07 9.75 -12.31
N VAL A 48 1.05 10.41 -12.60
CA VAL A 48 1.20 11.37 -13.71
C VAL A 48 2.42 11.07 -14.57
N ALA A 49 3.41 10.39 -14.01
CA ALA A 49 4.51 9.81 -14.76
C ALA A 49 5.12 8.67 -13.95
N LEU A 50 5.84 7.78 -14.62
CA LEU A 50 6.64 6.76 -13.96
C LEU A 50 7.89 6.43 -14.76
N ALA A 51 8.87 5.83 -14.09
CA ALA A 51 10.00 5.21 -14.75
C ALA A 51 10.15 3.77 -14.29
N ILE A 52 10.41 2.89 -15.25
CA ILE A 52 10.72 1.48 -15.05
C ILE A 52 12.16 1.27 -15.52
N VAL A 53 12.99 0.66 -14.70
CA VAL A 53 14.37 0.30 -15.02
C VAL A 53 14.52 -1.21 -14.90
N ALA A 54 15.02 -1.86 -15.95
CA ALA A 54 15.34 -3.27 -15.94
C ALA A 54 16.71 -3.53 -15.28
N ALA A 55 17.01 -4.79 -14.97
CA ALA A 55 18.26 -5.16 -14.27
C ALA A 55 19.55 -4.97 -15.09
N ASP A 56 19.46 -4.80 -16.40
CA ASP A 56 20.60 -4.39 -17.24
C ASP A 56 20.86 -2.87 -17.21
N GLY A 57 20.07 -2.13 -16.44
CA GLY A 57 20.13 -0.68 -16.28
C GLY A 57 19.38 0.09 -17.36
N GLU A 58 18.71 -0.57 -18.32
CA GLU A 58 17.93 0.12 -19.32
C GLU A 58 16.60 0.62 -18.74
N GLY A 59 16.34 1.93 -18.90
CA GLY A 59 15.17 2.61 -18.37
C GLY A 59 14.17 3.09 -19.42
N ARG A 60 12.89 3.07 -19.05
CA ARG A 60 11.80 3.72 -19.78
C ARG A 60 11.06 4.70 -18.88
N TYR A 61 10.97 5.94 -19.34
CA TYR A 61 10.04 6.93 -18.80
C TYR A 61 8.71 6.83 -19.51
N ILE A 62 7.64 6.90 -18.75
CA ILE A 62 6.26 6.77 -19.22
C ILE A 62 5.49 7.99 -18.71
N ASP A 63 5.06 8.84 -19.65
CA ASP A 63 3.99 9.80 -19.42
C ASP A 63 2.66 9.04 -19.53
N VAL A 64 1.98 8.90 -18.40
CA VAL A 64 0.78 8.04 -18.32
C VAL A 64 -0.44 8.66 -19.02
N ASP A 65 -0.43 9.96 -19.32
CA ASP A 65 -1.50 10.60 -20.08
C ASP A 65 -1.28 10.49 -21.60
N GLY A 66 -0.05 10.17 -22.02
CA GLY A 66 0.34 9.99 -23.42
C GLY A 66 0.33 8.54 -23.91
N LEU A 67 -0.09 7.57 -23.09
CA LEU A 67 -0.06 6.16 -23.46
C LEU A 67 -1.09 5.82 -24.54
N THR A 68 -0.70 4.92 -25.44
CA THR A 68 -1.65 4.26 -26.34
C THR A 68 -2.50 3.24 -25.56
N PRO A 69 -3.71 2.88 -26.02
CA PRO A 69 -4.53 1.87 -25.34
C PRO A 69 -3.83 0.51 -25.16
N ASP A 70 -2.99 0.11 -26.13
CA ASP A 70 -2.26 -1.16 -26.07
C ASP A 70 -1.15 -1.11 -25.02
N ASP A 71 -0.40 0.00 -24.94
CA ASP A 71 0.63 0.18 -23.92
C ASP A 71 0.01 0.34 -22.53
N GLU A 72 -1.13 1.02 -22.42
CA GLU A 72 -1.88 1.14 -21.16
C GLU A 72 -2.33 -0.23 -20.64
N ALA A 73 -2.88 -1.06 -21.52
CA ALA A 73 -3.27 -2.44 -21.18
C ALA A 73 -2.06 -3.30 -20.79
N ALA A 74 -0.94 -3.18 -21.50
CA ALA A 74 0.29 -3.89 -21.17
C ALA A 74 0.84 -3.48 -19.81
N LEU A 75 0.83 -2.17 -19.51
CA LEU A 75 1.28 -1.63 -18.23
C LEU A 75 0.38 -2.08 -17.08
N ALA A 76 -0.94 -2.00 -17.26
CA ALA A 76 -1.91 -2.46 -16.27
C ALA A 76 -1.72 -3.96 -15.97
N SER A 77 -1.53 -4.79 -17.00
CA SER A 77 -1.26 -6.21 -16.85
C SER A 77 0.05 -6.47 -16.10
N TRP A 78 1.12 -5.74 -16.42
CA TRP A 78 2.42 -5.91 -15.75
C TRP A 78 2.40 -5.48 -14.28
N PHE A 79 1.63 -4.44 -13.95
CA PHE A 79 1.41 -4.05 -12.55
C PHE A 79 0.65 -5.12 -11.78
N ALA A 80 -0.41 -5.69 -12.38
CA ALA A 80 -1.23 -6.71 -11.73
C ALA A 80 -0.53 -8.07 -11.60
N ASP A 81 0.47 -8.35 -12.43
CA ASP A 81 1.25 -9.59 -12.38
C ASP A 81 2.24 -9.60 -11.20
N PRO A 82 2.11 -10.53 -10.23
CA PRO A 82 3.08 -10.66 -9.14
C PRO A 82 4.40 -11.32 -9.56
N GLY A 83 4.49 -11.92 -10.76
CA GLY A 83 5.65 -12.64 -11.26
C GLY A 83 6.88 -11.77 -11.44
N PRO A 84 6.83 -10.67 -12.23
CA PRO A 84 7.94 -9.75 -12.37
C PRO A 84 8.20 -9.01 -11.04
N PRO A 85 9.36 -9.20 -10.39
CA PRO A 85 9.66 -8.58 -9.12
C PRO A 85 9.97 -7.09 -9.29
N LYS A 86 9.50 -6.28 -8.35
CA LYS A 86 9.57 -4.82 -8.40
C LYS A 86 10.21 -4.27 -7.12
N ALA A 87 11.17 -3.38 -7.25
CA ALA A 87 11.71 -2.56 -6.17
C ALA A 87 11.15 -1.13 -6.28
N ILE A 88 10.77 -0.57 -5.13
CA ILE A 88 10.26 0.80 -5.03
C ILE A 88 10.79 1.46 -3.76
N HIS A 89 10.77 2.79 -3.71
CA HIS A 89 10.97 3.55 -2.48
C HIS A 89 9.65 4.17 -2.08
N GLU A 90 9.15 3.84 -0.89
CA GLU A 90 7.82 4.24 -0.40
C GLU A 90 6.70 3.73 -1.31
N ALA A 91 6.40 2.43 -1.21
CA ALA A 91 5.45 1.76 -2.11
C ALA A 91 4.00 2.26 -1.94
N LYS A 92 3.56 2.60 -0.71
CA LYS A 92 2.17 2.97 -0.43
C LYS A 92 1.67 4.19 -1.23
N PRO A 93 2.38 5.35 -1.24
CA PRO A 93 2.00 6.47 -2.10
C PRO A 93 1.87 6.08 -3.59
N ALA A 94 2.75 5.20 -4.07
CA ALA A 94 2.68 4.70 -5.44
C ALA A 94 1.46 3.79 -5.66
N MET A 95 1.13 2.91 -4.72
CA MET A 95 -0.08 2.09 -4.77
C MET A 95 -1.34 2.96 -4.86
N HIS A 96 -1.43 4.05 -4.07
CA HIS A 96 -2.55 4.99 -4.14
C HIS A 96 -2.63 5.70 -5.50
N ALA A 97 -1.50 6.21 -5.99
CA ALA A 97 -1.43 6.91 -7.27
C ALA A 97 -1.81 6.01 -8.45
N LEU A 98 -1.37 4.75 -8.44
CA LEU A 98 -1.70 3.75 -9.48
C LEU A 98 -3.17 3.33 -9.38
N ALA A 99 -3.71 3.15 -8.17
CA ALA A 99 -5.12 2.83 -7.95
C ALA A 99 -6.06 3.92 -8.49
N GLY A 100 -5.66 5.19 -8.45
CA GLY A 100 -6.40 6.29 -9.08
C GLY A 100 -6.52 6.22 -10.60
N ARG A 101 -5.77 5.31 -11.25
CA ARG A 101 -5.88 4.94 -12.68
C ARG A 101 -6.50 3.57 -12.89
N GLY A 102 -6.95 2.90 -11.82
CA GLY A 102 -7.46 1.54 -11.88
C GLY A 102 -6.38 0.47 -12.01
N TRP A 103 -5.10 0.80 -11.76
CA TRP A 103 -4.01 -0.17 -11.81
C TRP A 103 -3.67 -0.68 -10.41
N THR A 104 -3.54 -1.99 -10.27
CA THR A 104 -3.17 -2.64 -9.00
C THR A 104 -1.71 -3.05 -9.04
N LEU A 105 -0.89 -2.51 -8.14
CA LEU A 105 0.53 -2.86 -8.03
C LEU A 105 0.72 -4.16 -7.23
N ARG A 106 1.20 -5.20 -7.90
CA ARG A 106 1.61 -6.49 -7.31
C ARG A 106 3.08 -6.78 -7.64
N GLY A 107 3.66 -7.78 -6.98
CA GLY A 107 5.05 -8.20 -7.22
C GLY A 107 6.11 -7.25 -6.64
N VAL A 108 5.76 -6.35 -5.71
CA VAL A 108 6.75 -5.58 -4.96
C VAL A 108 7.51 -6.52 -4.03
N THR A 109 8.81 -6.70 -4.27
CA THR A 109 9.69 -7.57 -3.47
C THR A 109 10.66 -6.80 -2.60
N SER A 110 10.76 -5.48 -2.79
CA SER A 110 11.54 -4.59 -1.92
C SER A 110 10.93 -3.20 -1.90
N ASP A 111 10.61 -2.71 -0.71
CA ASP A 111 10.41 -1.29 -0.45
C ASP A 111 11.64 -0.81 0.33
N THR A 112 12.47 0.00 -0.32
CA THR A 112 13.75 0.45 0.27
C THR A 112 13.58 1.27 1.54
N ALA A 113 12.44 1.97 1.71
CA ALA A 113 12.14 2.70 2.93
C ALA A 113 11.81 1.74 4.09
N LEU A 114 11.00 0.71 3.83
CA LEU A 114 10.69 -0.33 4.83
C LEU A 114 11.92 -1.18 5.16
N ALA A 115 12.70 -1.57 4.14
CA ALA A 115 13.93 -2.32 4.31
C ALA A 115 14.93 -1.57 5.23
N ALA A 116 15.12 -0.27 4.98
CA ALA A 116 15.96 0.57 5.83
C ALA A 116 15.39 0.74 7.24
N HIS A 117 14.07 0.83 7.39
CA HIS A 117 13.42 0.89 8.70
C HIS A 117 13.68 -0.39 9.52
N LEU A 118 13.58 -1.57 8.91
CA LEU A 118 13.86 -2.84 9.58
C LEU A 118 15.32 -2.96 10.05
N LEU A 119 16.26 -2.38 9.30
CA LEU A 119 17.67 -2.35 9.70
C LEU A 119 17.92 -1.36 10.86
N GLN A 120 17.19 -0.24 10.91
CA GLN A 120 17.39 0.82 11.92
C GLN A 120 16.05 1.44 12.38
N PRO A 121 15.24 0.72 13.18
CA PRO A 121 13.87 1.14 13.50
C PRO A 121 13.78 2.44 14.31
N THR A 122 14.84 2.76 15.06
CA THR A 122 14.91 3.95 15.93
C THR A 122 15.22 5.23 15.19
N LYS A 123 15.57 5.17 13.90
CA LYS A 123 15.81 6.35 13.08
C LYS A 123 14.54 6.76 12.35
N PRO A 124 14.26 8.07 12.24
CA PRO A 124 13.20 8.56 11.35
C PRO A 124 13.40 8.03 9.93
N GLY A 125 12.29 7.86 9.21
CA GLY A 125 12.31 7.50 7.80
C GLY A 125 13.22 8.43 7.01
N ALA A 126 14.25 7.85 6.38
CA ALA A 126 15.22 8.58 5.59
C ALA A 126 14.77 8.56 4.13
N GLY A 127 14.81 9.71 3.47
CA GLY A 127 14.50 9.77 2.04
C GLY A 127 15.53 9.00 1.21
N LEU A 128 15.16 8.64 -0.02
CA LEU A 128 16.00 7.85 -0.93
C LEU A 128 17.46 8.35 -0.99
N ASN A 129 17.69 9.66 -1.14
CA ASN A 129 19.04 10.21 -1.25
C ASN A 129 19.89 9.99 0.02
N ASP A 130 19.27 10.06 1.20
CA ASP A 130 19.95 9.80 2.46
C ASP A 130 20.34 8.32 2.59
N LEU A 131 19.47 7.42 2.10
CA LEU A 131 19.75 5.99 2.06
C LEU A 131 20.89 5.67 1.08
N LEU A 132 20.90 6.28 -0.11
CA LEU A 132 21.99 6.12 -1.08
C LEU A 132 23.33 6.58 -0.50
N ILE A 133 23.36 7.74 0.15
CA ILE A 133 24.59 8.26 0.78
C ILE A 133 25.07 7.30 1.87
N ARG A 134 24.15 6.78 2.68
CA ARG A 134 24.46 5.91 3.82
C ARG A 134 24.97 4.53 3.39
N HIS A 135 24.29 3.89 2.45
CA HIS A 135 24.50 2.48 2.11
C HIS A 135 25.41 2.30 0.89
N MET A 136 25.35 3.22 -0.09
CA MET A 136 26.09 3.11 -1.35
C MET A 136 27.20 4.17 -1.50
N ARG A 137 27.24 5.18 -0.61
CA ARG A 137 28.19 6.32 -0.68
C ARG A 137 28.08 7.11 -1.99
N CYS A 138 26.89 7.13 -2.59
CA CYS A 138 26.55 7.94 -3.76
C CYS A 138 25.35 8.84 -3.43
N ALA A 139 25.14 9.87 -4.23
CA ALA A 139 23.99 10.76 -4.08
C ALA A 139 23.31 10.99 -5.44
N LEU A 140 22.01 11.21 -5.40
CA LEU A 140 21.28 11.78 -6.52
C LEU A 140 21.77 13.24 -6.74
N PRO A 141 21.96 13.66 -8.00
CA PRO A 141 22.30 15.04 -8.31
C PRO A 141 21.23 16.01 -7.78
N ALA A 142 21.68 17.14 -7.23
CA ALA A 142 20.82 18.12 -6.57
C ALA A 142 19.85 18.83 -7.53
N SER A 143 20.22 18.94 -8.80
CA SER A 143 19.34 19.42 -9.88
C SER A 143 19.49 18.50 -11.07
N GLN A 144 18.37 18.23 -11.71
CA GLN A 144 18.31 17.53 -12.99
C GLN A 144 17.54 18.39 -13.96
N ASP A 145 18.22 18.92 -14.97
CA ASP A 145 17.61 19.79 -15.97
C ASP A 145 16.59 19.03 -16.84
N ASN A 146 16.66 17.69 -16.85
CA ASN A 146 15.77 16.82 -17.59
C ASN A 146 14.93 15.93 -16.64
N PRO A 147 13.60 16.18 -16.51
CA PRO A 147 12.74 15.40 -15.62
C PRO A 147 12.61 13.92 -16.01
N VAL A 148 12.76 13.59 -17.30
CA VAL A 148 12.77 12.20 -17.80
C VAL A 148 13.96 11.45 -17.21
N GLN A 149 15.16 12.02 -17.36
CA GLN A 149 16.38 11.40 -16.85
C GLN A 149 16.42 11.38 -15.31
N ALA A 150 15.85 12.40 -14.67
CA ALA A 150 15.73 12.43 -13.21
C ALA A 150 14.91 11.25 -12.67
N LEU A 151 13.78 10.93 -13.31
CA LEU A 151 12.90 9.86 -12.86
C LEU A 151 13.48 8.47 -13.16
N ILE A 152 14.11 8.30 -14.33
CA ILE A 152 14.83 7.07 -14.66
C ILE A 152 15.97 6.82 -13.67
N LEU A 153 16.77 7.85 -13.36
CA LEU A 153 17.83 7.75 -12.37
C LEU A 153 17.28 7.35 -10.98
N ARG A 154 16.12 7.90 -10.59
CA ARG A 154 15.47 7.53 -9.33
C ARG A 154 15.10 6.04 -9.31
N ALA A 155 14.52 5.52 -10.39
CA ALA A 155 14.17 4.11 -10.50
C ALA A 155 15.41 3.19 -10.49
N CYS A 156 16.48 3.60 -11.19
CA CYS A 156 17.77 2.89 -11.19
C CYS A 156 18.38 2.83 -9.78
N ALA A 157 18.44 3.97 -9.09
CA ALA A 157 18.97 4.06 -7.74
C ALA A 157 18.18 3.20 -6.74
N VAL A 158 16.86 3.09 -6.93
CA VAL A 158 16.01 2.22 -6.13
C VAL A 158 16.31 0.74 -6.37
N LEU A 159 16.53 0.34 -7.62
CA LEU A 159 16.90 -1.03 -7.97
C LEU A 159 18.22 -1.42 -7.29
N ASP A 160 19.26 -0.61 -7.47
CA ASP A 160 20.58 -0.88 -6.90
C ASP A 160 20.55 -0.87 -5.35
N LEU A 161 19.82 0.09 -4.76
CA LEU A 161 19.69 0.19 -3.31
C LEU A 161 18.92 -1.01 -2.74
N ALA A 162 17.91 -1.52 -3.44
CA ALA A 162 17.15 -2.68 -3.00
C ALA A 162 18.05 -3.91 -2.84
N ASP A 163 18.96 -4.14 -3.78
CA ASP A 163 19.89 -5.28 -3.71
C ASP A 163 20.86 -5.15 -2.54
N VAL A 164 21.40 -3.94 -2.30
CA VAL A 164 22.28 -3.66 -1.14
C VAL A 164 21.54 -3.88 0.18
N LEU A 165 20.30 -3.39 0.30
CA LEU A 165 19.51 -3.53 1.52
C LEU A 165 19.06 -4.98 1.73
N ASP A 166 18.76 -5.73 0.68
CA ASP A 166 18.43 -7.16 0.76
C ASP A 166 19.60 -7.96 1.32
N GLU A 167 20.83 -7.70 0.86
CA GLU A 167 22.04 -8.32 1.41
C GLU A 167 22.28 -7.96 2.89
N GLU A 168 22.03 -6.71 3.27
CA GLU A 168 22.11 -6.27 4.68
C GLU A 168 21.06 -6.95 5.56
N LEU A 169 19.82 -7.04 5.08
CA LEU A 169 18.73 -7.71 5.78
C LEU A 169 18.99 -9.21 5.92
N ALA A 170 19.52 -9.85 4.88
CA ALA A 170 19.88 -11.27 4.91
C ALA A 170 20.96 -11.54 5.98
N ARG A 171 21.99 -10.69 6.06
CA ARG A 171 23.04 -10.78 7.09
C ARG A 171 22.51 -10.62 8.51
N ASN A 172 21.47 -9.81 8.71
CA ASN A 172 20.85 -9.56 10.01
C ASN A 172 19.65 -10.48 10.31
N GLY A 173 19.30 -11.42 9.42
CA GLY A 173 18.17 -12.33 9.59
C GLY A 173 16.78 -11.68 9.44
N ALA A 174 16.70 -10.43 8.99
CA ALA A 174 15.46 -9.65 8.89
C ALA A 174 14.80 -9.71 7.50
N PHE A 175 15.43 -10.37 6.51
CA PHE A 175 14.88 -10.47 5.16
C PHE A 175 13.52 -11.19 5.11
N ALA A 176 13.34 -12.24 5.93
CA ALA A 176 12.06 -12.93 6.04
C ALA A 176 10.96 -12.03 6.62
N LEU A 177 11.30 -11.13 7.54
CA LEU A 177 10.37 -10.17 8.11
C LEU A 177 9.89 -9.18 7.04
N LEU A 178 10.80 -8.66 6.20
CA LEU A 178 10.43 -7.81 5.07
C LEU A 178 9.48 -8.54 4.10
N SER A 179 9.91 -9.70 3.61
CA SER A 179 9.25 -10.41 2.51
C SER A 179 7.94 -11.10 2.90
N ARG A 180 7.85 -11.64 4.13
CA ARG A 180 6.70 -12.44 4.57
C ARG A 180 5.71 -11.68 5.45
N VAL A 181 6.13 -10.56 6.04
CA VAL A 181 5.30 -9.80 6.98
C VAL A 181 5.09 -8.37 6.51
N GLU A 182 6.15 -7.57 6.41
CA GLU A 182 5.99 -6.12 6.18
C GLU A 182 5.45 -5.78 4.78
N LEU A 183 5.97 -6.40 3.71
CA LEU A 183 5.47 -6.15 2.35
C LEU A 183 4.03 -6.65 2.14
N PRO A 184 3.65 -7.87 2.58
CA PRO A 184 2.25 -8.28 2.54
C PRO A 184 1.32 -7.36 3.33
N LEU A 185 1.68 -7.02 4.57
CA LEU A 185 0.88 -6.14 5.42
C LEU A 185 0.77 -4.72 4.84
N GLN A 186 1.84 -4.21 4.22
CA GLN A 186 1.82 -2.92 3.54
C GLN A 186 0.75 -2.88 2.44
N ARG A 187 0.56 -3.98 1.70
CA ARG A 187 -0.51 -4.09 0.69
C ARG A 187 -1.89 -4.06 1.33
N VAL A 188 -2.11 -4.84 2.40
CA VAL A 188 -3.36 -4.78 3.17
C VAL A 188 -3.64 -3.34 3.59
N HIS A 189 -2.65 -2.66 4.21
CA HIS A 189 -2.82 -1.26 4.64
C HIS A 189 -3.12 -0.29 3.49
N ALA A 190 -2.48 -0.45 2.33
CA ALA A 190 -2.80 0.37 1.16
C ALA A 190 -4.23 0.11 0.67
N ASP A 191 -4.66 -1.14 0.62
CA ASP A 191 -6.01 -1.53 0.19
C ASP A 191 -7.07 -0.97 1.17
N LEU A 192 -6.79 -0.93 2.48
CA LEU A 192 -7.65 -0.26 3.48
C LEU A 192 -7.71 1.26 3.26
N GLU A 193 -6.58 1.91 2.99
CA GLU A 193 -6.53 3.36 2.76
C GLU A 193 -7.21 3.77 1.45
N ILE A 194 -7.08 2.95 0.40
CA ILE A 194 -7.76 3.12 -0.88
C ILE A 194 -9.26 2.89 -0.72
N THR A 195 -9.66 1.85 0.01
CA THR A 195 -11.09 1.52 0.20
C THR A 195 -11.78 2.52 1.11
N GLY A 196 -11.12 2.94 2.20
CA GLY A 196 -11.71 3.81 3.22
C GLY A 196 -12.88 3.16 3.96
N VAL A 197 -13.50 3.90 4.87
CA VAL A 197 -14.69 3.45 5.62
C VAL A 197 -15.86 4.40 5.35
N ALA A 198 -17.04 3.87 5.03
CA ALA A 198 -18.24 4.68 4.84
C ALA A 198 -18.70 5.32 6.14
N VAL A 199 -19.23 6.55 6.01
CA VAL A 199 -19.77 7.29 7.14
C VAL A 199 -21.16 7.86 6.87
N ASN A 200 -22.01 7.82 7.89
CA ASN A 200 -23.26 8.54 7.92
C ASN A 200 -22.98 10.02 8.18
N ARG A 201 -22.85 10.79 7.10
CA ARG A 201 -22.60 12.25 7.16
C ARG A 201 -23.65 13.00 7.99
N ALA A 202 -24.91 12.59 7.92
CA ALA A 202 -25.97 13.24 8.70
C ALA A 202 -25.77 13.04 10.21
N ALA A 203 -25.35 11.84 10.61
CA ALA A 203 -25.00 11.55 12.01
C ALA A 203 -23.79 12.38 12.48
N LEU A 204 -22.75 12.52 11.66
CA LEU A 204 -21.59 13.39 11.98
C LEU A 204 -21.98 14.86 12.10
N VAL A 205 -22.81 15.38 11.18
CA VAL A 205 -23.31 16.76 11.24
C VAL A 205 -24.12 17.01 12.53
N ALA A 206 -24.95 16.04 12.93
CA ALA A 206 -25.71 16.12 14.19
C ALA A 206 -24.80 16.06 15.43
N ALA A 207 -23.62 15.45 15.31
CA ALA A 207 -22.62 15.32 16.38
C ALA A 207 -21.58 16.47 16.40
N ARG A 208 -21.76 17.53 15.60
CA ARG A 208 -20.86 18.70 15.59
C ARG A 208 -20.63 19.28 16.98
N GLY A 209 -19.41 19.80 17.19
CA GLY A 209 -18.98 20.33 18.49
C GLY A 209 -18.46 19.27 19.47
N ARG A 210 -18.52 17.98 19.12
CA ARG A 210 -17.75 16.94 19.81
C ARG A 210 -16.32 16.89 19.26
N ALA A 211 -15.37 16.45 20.09
CA ALA A 211 -13.96 16.37 19.71
C ALA A 211 -13.77 15.56 18.42
N HIS A 212 -12.90 16.05 17.53
CA HIS A 212 -12.51 15.43 16.25
C HIS A 212 -13.63 15.29 15.19
N VAL A 213 -14.90 15.60 15.48
CA VAL A 213 -16.00 15.46 14.50
C VAL A 213 -15.85 16.43 13.32
N ASP A 214 -15.45 17.68 13.58
CA ASP A 214 -15.28 18.67 12.51
C ASP A 214 -14.11 18.29 11.58
N GLU A 215 -13.00 17.80 12.15
CA GLU A 215 -11.86 17.28 11.40
C GLU A 215 -12.26 16.08 10.52
N LEU A 216 -13.10 15.19 11.05
CA LEU A 216 -13.61 14.06 10.26
C LEU A 216 -14.57 14.49 9.17
N LEU A 217 -15.46 15.46 9.42
CA LEU A 217 -16.34 16.01 8.40
C LEU A 217 -15.56 16.61 7.23
N ASP A 218 -14.43 17.26 7.51
CA ASP A 218 -13.53 17.82 6.51
C ASP A 218 -12.72 16.72 5.79
N ALA A 219 -12.51 15.57 6.43
CA ALA A 219 -11.84 14.41 5.87
C ALA A 219 -12.73 13.49 5.03
N ILE A 220 -14.06 13.70 5.00
CA ILE A 220 -14.99 12.91 4.17
C ILE A 220 -14.69 13.20 2.69
N ALA A 221 -14.29 12.16 1.97
CA ALA A 221 -14.09 12.21 0.54
C ALA A 221 -15.41 12.32 -0.24
N ALA A 222 -15.32 12.62 -1.53
CA ALA A 222 -16.49 12.83 -2.38
C ALA A 222 -17.40 11.60 -2.51
N ASP A 223 -16.87 10.39 -2.25
CA ASP A 223 -17.60 9.13 -2.22
C ASP A 223 -18.29 8.84 -0.87
N GLY A 224 -18.20 9.77 0.08
CA GLY A 224 -18.81 9.63 1.40
C GLY A 224 -18.01 8.75 2.38
N ARG A 225 -16.74 8.45 2.07
CA ARG A 225 -15.87 7.62 2.90
C ARG A 225 -14.71 8.41 3.49
N ILE A 226 -14.08 7.86 4.52
CA ILE A 226 -12.86 8.40 5.12
C ILE A 226 -11.68 7.51 4.74
N HIS A 227 -10.67 8.12 4.08
CA HIS A 227 -9.47 7.46 3.55
C HIS A 227 -8.20 7.98 4.25
N ALA A 228 -8.09 7.69 5.55
CA ALA A 228 -7.05 8.29 6.38
C ALA A 228 -5.87 7.35 6.62
N ALA A 229 -4.67 7.80 6.25
CA ALA A 229 -3.41 7.26 6.73
C ALA A 229 -3.05 7.92 8.09
N SER A 230 -3.62 7.42 9.18
CA SER A 230 -3.14 7.63 10.56
C SER A 230 -3.06 9.07 11.14
N GLN A 231 -3.92 10.01 10.74
CA GLN A 231 -3.96 11.36 11.36
C GLN A 231 -4.97 11.54 12.49
N PHE A 232 -5.97 10.65 12.60
CA PHE A 232 -7.03 10.74 13.60
C PHE A 232 -7.31 9.37 14.21
N ASP A 233 -7.61 9.32 15.51
CA ASP A 233 -8.08 8.10 16.17
C ASP A 233 -9.56 7.85 15.83
N LEU A 234 -9.77 7.10 14.76
CA LEU A 234 -11.09 6.68 14.28
C LEU A 234 -11.82 5.78 15.30
N SER A 235 -11.10 5.24 16.29
CA SER A 235 -11.65 4.32 17.29
C SER A 235 -12.37 5.03 18.45
N SER A 236 -12.30 6.36 18.53
CA SER A 236 -12.89 7.12 19.63
C SER A 236 -14.43 7.02 19.66
N GLY A 237 -14.98 6.83 20.87
CA GLY A 237 -16.39 6.44 21.09
C GLY A 237 -17.46 7.32 20.41
N PRO A 238 -17.36 8.67 20.38
CA PRO A 238 -18.37 9.52 19.76
C PRO A 238 -18.50 9.36 18.24
N ILE A 239 -17.51 8.75 17.58
CA ILE A 239 -17.41 8.70 16.12
C ILE A 239 -17.82 7.31 15.60
N ARG A 240 -17.71 6.25 16.42
CA ARG A 240 -18.09 4.87 16.03
C ARG A 240 -19.53 4.74 15.51
N GLU A 241 -20.46 5.54 16.00
CA GLU A 241 -21.85 5.52 15.52
C GLU A 241 -21.99 6.02 14.08
N ALA A 242 -21.08 6.88 13.64
CA ALA A 242 -21.10 7.42 12.29
C ALA A 242 -20.56 6.43 11.25
N PHE A 243 -19.70 5.49 11.62
CA PHE A 243 -19.19 4.50 10.68
C PHE A 243 -20.24 3.44 10.40
N VAL A 244 -20.54 3.25 9.12
CA VAL A 244 -21.58 2.36 8.61
C VAL A 244 -21.03 1.54 7.44
N ALA A 245 -21.77 0.53 7.04
CA ALA A 245 -21.43 -0.21 5.82
C ALA A 245 -21.70 0.67 4.58
N GLY A 246 -20.83 0.58 3.58
CA GLY A 246 -21.02 1.25 2.29
C GLY A 246 -22.19 0.66 1.49
N ASP A 247 -22.55 1.35 0.42
CA ASP A 247 -23.60 0.91 -0.49
C ASP A 247 -23.31 -0.51 -1.03
N GLY A 248 -24.33 -1.38 -0.99
CA GLY A 248 -24.21 -2.78 -1.42
C GLY A 248 -23.86 -3.78 -0.32
N PHE A 249 -23.50 -3.31 0.88
CA PHE A 249 -23.21 -4.16 2.04
C PHE A 249 -24.38 -4.22 3.03
N ALA A 250 -24.52 -5.36 3.72
CA ALA A 250 -25.61 -5.63 4.65
C ALA A 250 -25.37 -5.00 6.04
N GLY A 251 -24.11 -4.81 6.41
CA GLY A 251 -23.72 -4.31 7.72
C GLY A 251 -22.21 -4.36 7.93
N LEU A 252 -21.81 -4.11 9.17
CA LEU A 252 -20.43 -4.18 9.61
C LEU A 252 -20.23 -5.38 10.52
N MET A 253 -19.05 -5.99 10.44
CA MET A 253 -18.55 -6.97 11.40
C MET A 253 -17.31 -6.41 12.08
N THR A 254 -17.21 -6.59 13.39
CA THR A 254 -15.97 -6.37 14.14
C THR A 254 -15.38 -7.70 14.54
N ALA A 255 -14.06 -7.80 14.51
CA ALA A 255 -13.33 -8.88 15.16
C ALA A 255 -12.33 -8.26 16.12
N ARG A 256 -12.52 -8.50 17.41
CA ARG A 256 -11.62 -8.03 18.47
C ARG A 256 -10.80 -9.20 18.97
N TYR A 257 -9.48 -9.04 19.03
CA TYR A 257 -8.56 -10.07 19.52
C TYR A 257 -7.83 -9.61 20.79
N GLY A 258 -7.40 -10.57 21.60
CA GLY A 258 -6.63 -10.37 22.83
C GLY A 258 -5.21 -9.86 22.62
N GLU A 259 -4.45 -9.78 23.70
CA GLU A 259 -3.02 -9.45 23.62
C GLU A 259 -2.24 -10.60 22.98
N ALA A 260 -1.48 -10.28 21.94
CA ALA A 260 -0.65 -11.24 21.22
C ALA A 260 0.65 -10.62 20.74
N ALA A 261 1.59 -11.46 20.35
CA ALA A 261 2.83 -11.01 19.72
C ALA A 261 2.50 -10.27 18.40
N VAL A 262 3.13 -9.11 18.18
CA VAL A 262 2.89 -8.25 17.02
C VAL A 262 2.98 -9.03 15.70
N ASP A 263 4.00 -9.87 15.55
CA ASP A 263 4.20 -10.65 14.32
C ASP A 263 3.08 -11.69 14.09
N ALA A 264 2.54 -12.28 15.17
CA ALA A 264 1.44 -13.23 15.06
C ALA A 264 0.15 -12.52 14.59
N VAL A 265 -0.12 -11.32 15.11
CA VAL A 265 -1.26 -10.50 14.69
C VAL A 265 -1.13 -10.11 13.22
N LYS A 266 0.05 -9.61 12.81
CA LYS A 266 0.30 -9.24 11.40
C LYS A 266 0.08 -10.42 10.47
N MET A 267 0.62 -11.60 10.81
CA MET A 267 0.43 -12.82 10.01
C MET A 267 -1.04 -13.25 9.95
N ALA A 268 -1.76 -13.18 11.06
CA ALA A 268 -3.19 -13.51 11.08
C ALA A 268 -4.00 -12.58 10.16
N ILE A 269 -3.73 -11.28 10.19
CA ILE A 269 -4.37 -10.29 9.31
C ILE A 269 -4.05 -10.57 7.84
N ILE A 270 -2.78 -10.84 7.51
CA ILE A 270 -2.36 -11.16 6.13
C ILE A 270 -3.08 -12.42 5.62
N ASN A 271 -3.10 -13.48 6.42
CA ASN A 271 -3.72 -14.75 6.03
C ASN A 271 -5.24 -14.63 5.90
N LEU A 272 -5.87 -13.82 6.77
CA LEU A 272 -7.30 -13.54 6.71
C LEU A 272 -7.67 -12.79 5.43
N ASP A 273 -6.96 -11.71 5.10
CA ASP A 273 -7.18 -10.93 3.87
C ASP A 273 -7.02 -11.80 2.61
N GLN A 274 -5.98 -12.64 2.60
CA GLN A 274 -5.77 -13.61 1.51
C GLN A 274 -6.93 -14.62 1.41
N SER A 275 -7.38 -15.19 2.53
CA SER A 275 -8.43 -16.21 2.51
C SER A 275 -9.81 -15.65 2.14
N ILE A 276 -10.11 -14.40 2.53
CA ILE A 276 -11.29 -13.67 2.05
C ILE A 276 -11.25 -13.56 0.51
N THR A 277 -10.10 -13.20 -0.04
CA THR A 277 -9.89 -13.08 -1.49
C THR A 277 -10.00 -14.43 -2.20
N GLU A 278 -9.37 -15.49 -1.65
CA GLU A 278 -9.38 -16.85 -2.23
C GLU A 278 -10.76 -17.50 -2.18
N ALA A 279 -11.55 -17.20 -1.15
CA ALA A 279 -12.95 -17.60 -1.05
C ALA A 279 -13.85 -16.83 -2.05
N GLY A 280 -13.35 -15.76 -2.67
CA GLY A 280 -14.11 -14.94 -3.61
C GLY A 280 -15.23 -14.12 -2.95
N LEU A 281 -15.08 -13.81 -1.67
CA LEU A 281 -16.05 -13.01 -0.93
C LEU A 281 -16.08 -11.56 -1.44
N THR A 282 -17.27 -10.98 -1.44
CA THR A 282 -17.44 -9.54 -1.67
C THR A 282 -17.15 -8.75 -0.38
N SER A 283 -17.36 -9.39 0.77
CA SER A 283 -17.02 -8.87 2.09
C SER A 283 -15.53 -8.56 2.19
N ARG A 284 -15.18 -7.52 2.93
CA ARG A 284 -13.80 -7.01 2.96
C ARG A 284 -13.44 -6.32 4.25
N LEU A 285 -12.17 -6.42 4.63
CA LEU A 285 -11.58 -5.63 5.71
C LEU A 285 -11.49 -4.15 5.26
N VAL A 286 -11.91 -3.22 6.11
CA VAL A 286 -11.93 -1.77 5.79
C VAL A 286 -11.18 -0.91 6.81
N LEU A 287 -10.93 -1.43 8.02
CA LEU A 287 -10.16 -0.69 9.03
C LEU A 287 -9.45 -1.62 10.01
N LEU A 288 -8.25 -1.19 10.42
CA LEU A 288 -7.50 -1.73 11.56
C LEU A 288 -7.43 -0.65 12.65
N ALA A 289 -8.00 -0.93 13.82
CA ALA A 289 -8.07 0.00 14.94
C ALA A 289 -7.58 -0.67 16.23
N GLY A 290 -6.28 -0.57 16.50
CA GLY A 290 -5.68 -1.18 17.69
C GLY A 290 -5.75 -2.71 17.63
N ASN A 291 -6.60 -3.31 18.46
CA ASN A 291 -6.86 -4.75 18.49
C ASN A 291 -8.21 -5.16 17.87
N GLU A 292 -8.79 -4.27 17.06
CA GLU A 292 -10.10 -4.45 16.44
C GLU A 292 -9.97 -4.31 14.93
N LEU A 293 -10.51 -5.31 14.23
CA LEU A 293 -10.67 -5.34 12.78
C LEU A 293 -12.12 -4.97 12.44
N LEU A 294 -12.33 -4.14 11.41
CA LEU A 294 -13.66 -3.79 10.93
C LEU A 294 -13.83 -4.24 9.48
N PHE A 295 -14.94 -4.91 9.19
CA PHE A 295 -15.29 -5.43 7.88
C PHE A 295 -16.60 -4.84 7.39
N GLU A 296 -16.69 -4.60 6.09
CA GLU A 296 -17.97 -4.49 5.39
C GLU A 296 -18.43 -5.90 4.98
N VAL A 297 -19.66 -6.25 5.34
CA VAL A 297 -20.20 -7.62 5.14
C VAL A 297 -21.23 -7.61 4.04
N ALA A 298 -21.02 -8.40 2.99
CA ALA A 298 -21.96 -8.50 1.89
C ALA A 298 -23.18 -9.37 2.24
N ASN A 299 -24.26 -9.21 1.48
CA ASN A 299 -25.48 -9.97 1.69
C ASN A 299 -25.24 -11.48 1.49
N GLY A 300 -25.53 -12.27 2.53
CA GLY A 300 -25.39 -13.73 2.48
C GLY A 300 -24.01 -14.28 2.83
N GLU A 301 -23.02 -13.42 3.12
CA GLU A 301 -21.66 -13.81 3.50
C GLU A 301 -21.30 -13.72 5.01
N PRO A 302 -22.18 -13.38 5.98
CA PRO A 302 -21.74 -13.15 7.37
C PRO A 302 -21.18 -14.42 8.02
N ASP A 303 -21.82 -15.57 7.83
CA ASP A 303 -21.39 -16.83 8.45
C ASP A 303 -20.04 -17.31 7.90
N GLU A 304 -19.82 -17.13 6.60
CA GLU A 304 -18.58 -17.52 5.93
C GLU A 304 -17.42 -16.60 6.33
N LEU A 305 -17.65 -15.29 6.37
CA LEU A 305 -16.66 -14.33 6.87
C LEU A 305 -16.31 -14.58 8.33
N GLU A 306 -17.30 -14.83 9.20
CA GLU A 306 -17.05 -15.13 10.61
C GLU A 306 -16.22 -16.42 10.77
N SER A 307 -16.49 -17.44 9.94
CA SER A 307 -15.69 -18.67 9.94
C SER A 307 -14.22 -18.39 9.63
N LEU A 308 -13.92 -17.60 8.59
CA LEU A 308 -12.54 -17.22 8.24
C LEU A 308 -11.87 -16.39 9.35
N VAL A 309 -12.60 -15.44 9.94
CA VAL A 309 -12.13 -14.64 11.07
C VAL A 309 -11.73 -15.55 12.24
N ARG A 310 -12.58 -16.51 12.60
CA ARG A 310 -12.31 -17.45 13.70
C ARG A 310 -11.18 -18.43 13.37
N GLU A 311 -11.07 -18.85 12.12
CA GLU A 311 -9.98 -19.72 11.66
C GLU A 311 -8.61 -19.04 11.83
N HIS A 312 -8.48 -17.77 11.41
CA HIS A 312 -7.19 -17.08 11.40
C HIS A 312 -6.85 -16.34 12.70
N LEU A 313 -7.86 -15.92 13.48
CA LEU A 313 -7.66 -15.15 14.72
C LEU A 313 -8.02 -15.95 15.98
N GLY A 314 -8.51 -17.19 15.87
CA GLY A 314 -8.99 -17.99 17.00
C GLY A 314 -7.96 -18.21 18.11
N GLU A 315 -6.69 -18.38 17.74
CA GLU A 315 -5.55 -18.51 18.67
C GLU A 315 -5.25 -17.20 19.44
N LEU A 316 -5.85 -16.08 19.03
CA LEU A 316 -5.67 -14.76 19.64
C LEU A 316 -6.84 -14.37 20.56
N GLU A 317 -7.69 -15.30 20.98
CA GLU A 317 -8.90 -15.01 21.76
C GLU A 317 -9.81 -13.99 21.06
N VAL A 318 -10.43 -14.42 19.95
CA VAL A 318 -11.27 -13.55 19.11
C VAL A 318 -12.74 -13.54 19.51
N ALA A 319 -13.30 -12.36 19.65
CA ALA A 319 -14.73 -12.11 19.75
C ALA A 319 -15.22 -11.35 18.50
N VAL A 320 -16.39 -11.75 17.99
CA VAL A 320 -16.98 -11.20 16.77
C VAL A 320 -18.33 -10.56 17.09
N GLY A 321 -18.58 -9.37 16.53
CA GLY A 321 -19.85 -8.67 16.64
C GLY A 321 -20.32 -8.15 15.28
N VAL A 322 -21.63 -8.11 15.04
CA VAL A 322 -22.23 -7.68 13.78
C VAL A 322 -23.31 -6.64 14.05
N GLY A 323 -23.34 -5.56 13.25
CA GLY A 323 -24.30 -4.49 13.44
C GLY A 323 -24.35 -3.49 12.28
N PRO A 324 -25.36 -2.59 12.27
CA PRO A 324 -25.52 -1.58 11.21
C PRO A 324 -24.52 -0.42 11.30
N SER A 325 -23.89 -0.22 12.46
CA SER A 325 -22.85 0.77 12.70
C SER A 325 -21.67 0.12 13.43
N TRP A 326 -20.49 0.73 13.39
CA TRP A 326 -19.35 0.22 14.15
C TRP A 326 -19.67 0.19 15.64
N ALA A 327 -20.36 1.20 16.17
CA ALA A 327 -20.81 1.19 17.56
C ALA A 327 -21.72 -0.01 17.91
N ALA A 328 -22.64 -0.39 17.02
CA ALA A 328 -23.55 -1.52 17.23
C ALA A 328 -22.85 -2.88 17.07
N ALA A 329 -21.83 -2.95 16.22
CA ALA A 329 -21.02 -4.16 16.01
C ALA A 329 -19.91 -4.30 17.07
N ALA A 330 -19.55 -3.22 17.77
CA ALA A 330 -18.44 -3.18 18.72
C ALA A 330 -18.75 -3.99 19.99
N LEU A 331 -17.70 -4.64 20.50
CA LEU A 331 -17.78 -5.50 21.68
C LEU A 331 -17.27 -4.78 22.93
N THR A 332 -18.04 -4.85 24.01
CA THR A 332 -17.72 -4.20 25.29
C THR A 332 -16.67 -4.95 26.13
N SER A 333 -16.46 -6.24 25.88
CA SER A 333 -15.37 -7.05 26.44
C SER A 333 -14.98 -8.18 25.48
N LEU A 334 -13.77 -8.70 25.67
CA LEU A 334 -13.39 -10.05 25.21
C LEU A 334 -13.94 -11.09 26.18
#